data_AF-A0A7Z9XGH6-F1
#
_entry.id   AF-A0A7Z9XGH6-F1
#
_cell.length_a   1.000
_cell.length_b   1.000
_cell.length_c   1.000
_cell.angle_alpha   90.00
_cell.angle_beta   90.00
_cell.angle_gamma   90.00
#
_symmetry.space_group_name_H-M   'P 1'
#
loop_
_entity.id
_entity.type
_entity.pdbx_description
1 polymer ?
#
loop_
_entity_poly.entity_id
_entity_poly.type
_entity_poly.pdbx_seq_one_letter_code
_entity_poly.pdbx_strand_id
1 'polypeptide(L)'
;MKVLFALTSVFIMGTACRPQLLFPRVDINKLPQTHFEATVYRSGSRGFAILLDEPNDGVLLSVSRDRFRAKNMGSSTPQRYLKELNWGLTGYRLQDKEAGDIFGYLLTTPELEWIPRYNKNRGEISVWIEDPSELCGP
;
A
#
# COMPACT_ATOMS: atom_id res chain seq x y z
N MET A 1 -10.68 -64.50 2.15
CA MET A 1 -9.77 -63.33 2.00
C MET A 1 -10.58 -62.07 2.18
N LYS A 2 -10.36 -61.31 3.26
CA LYS A 2 -11.01 -60.01 3.49
C LYS A 2 -10.07 -58.93 2.96
N VAL A 3 -10.41 -58.30 1.83
CA VAL A 3 -9.68 -57.14 1.31
C VAL A 3 -10.35 -55.90 1.88
N LEU A 4 -9.70 -55.28 2.87
CA LEU A 4 -10.13 -54.04 3.49
C LEU A 4 -9.63 -52.88 2.61
N PHE A 5 -10.55 -52.21 1.91
CA PHE A 5 -10.25 -50.97 1.20
C PHE A 5 -10.07 -49.86 2.24
N ALA A 6 -8.82 -49.49 2.52
CA ALA A 6 -8.51 -48.28 3.26
C ALA A 6 -8.67 -47.08 2.33
N LEU A 7 -9.84 -46.43 2.36
CA LEU A 7 -10.01 -45.07 1.82
C LEU A 7 -9.19 -44.12 2.70
N THR A 8 -7.97 -43.84 2.29
CA THR A 8 -7.17 -42.74 2.87
C THR A 8 -7.58 -41.46 2.15
N SER A 9 -8.68 -40.86 2.62
CA SER A 9 -9.05 -39.50 2.23
C SER A 9 -8.01 -38.54 2.82
N VAL A 10 -6.98 -38.22 2.04
CA VAL A 10 -6.07 -37.12 2.34
C VAL A 10 -6.84 -35.82 2.11
N PHE A 11 -7.46 -35.33 3.19
CA PHE A 11 -7.89 -33.94 3.28
C PHE A 11 -6.62 -33.08 3.25
N ILE A 12 -6.23 -32.60 2.06
CA ILE A 12 -5.35 -31.45 1.96
C ILE A 12 -6.18 -30.27 2.45
N MET A 13 -6.15 -30.03 3.77
CA MET A 13 -6.57 -28.75 4.33
C MET A 13 -5.75 -27.68 3.60
N GLY A 14 -6.40 -27.01 2.65
CA GLY A 14 -5.86 -25.83 2.01
C GLY A 14 -5.50 -24.87 3.13
N THR A 15 -4.20 -24.69 3.36
CA THR A 15 -3.69 -23.48 3.97
C THR A 15 -4.24 -22.37 3.11
N ALA A 16 -5.28 -21.69 3.59
CA ALA A 16 -5.72 -20.45 3.01
C ALA A 16 -4.50 -19.53 3.03
N CYS A 17 -3.77 -19.47 1.92
CA CYS A 17 -2.75 -18.48 1.70
C CYS A 17 -3.45 -17.16 1.89
N ARG A 18 -3.22 -16.53 3.05
CA ARG A 18 -3.64 -15.15 3.20
C ARG A 18 -2.79 -14.41 2.19
N PRO A 19 -3.40 -13.80 1.16
CA PRO A 19 -2.66 -13.02 0.19
C PRO A 19 -1.88 -11.96 0.96
N GLN A 20 -0.57 -12.11 0.92
CA GLN A 20 0.33 -11.21 1.63
C GLN A 20 0.66 -10.08 0.66
N LEU A 21 0.52 -8.84 1.09
CA LEU A 21 1.05 -7.72 0.33
C LEU A 21 2.54 -7.55 0.70
N LEU A 22 3.38 -7.28 -0.29
CA LEU A 22 4.77 -6.90 -0.11
C LEU A 22 4.90 -5.38 -0.24
N PHE A 23 5.86 -4.84 0.52
CA PHE A 23 6.19 -3.41 0.53
C PHE A 23 7.68 -3.18 0.33
N PRO A 24 8.29 -3.67 -0.76
CA PRO A 24 9.71 -3.47 -0.97
C PRO A 24 10.01 -1.97 -1.14
N ARG A 25 11.10 -1.53 -0.49
CA ARG A 25 11.60 -0.17 -0.65
C ARG A 25 12.04 0.05 -2.09
N VAL A 26 11.70 1.21 -2.64
CA VAL A 26 12.08 1.61 -4.01
C VAL A 26 12.81 2.94 -4.00
N ASP A 27 13.66 3.13 -5.01
CA ASP A 27 14.25 4.42 -5.32
C ASP A 27 13.19 5.28 -6.02
N ILE A 28 12.79 6.38 -5.37
CA ILE A 28 11.75 7.29 -5.86
C ILE A 28 12.12 7.93 -7.21
N ASN A 29 13.42 8.03 -7.51
CA ASN A 29 13.90 8.56 -8.79
C ASN A 29 13.73 7.56 -9.95
N LYS A 30 13.47 6.29 -9.63
CA LYS A 30 13.29 5.20 -10.59
C LYS A 30 11.84 4.73 -10.68
N LEU A 31 10.88 5.53 -10.17
CA LEU A 31 9.47 5.25 -10.35
C LEU A 31 9.09 5.25 -11.84
N PRO A 32 8.14 4.39 -12.25
CA PRO A 32 7.67 4.35 -13.64
C PRO A 32 7.21 5.73 -14.12
N GLN A 33 7.44 6.03 -15.41
CA GLN A 33 6.96 7.27 -16.04
C GLN A 33 5.50 7.17 -16.52
N THR A 34 4.72 6.25 -15.95
CA THR A 34 3.29 6.07 -16.24
C THR A 34 2.46 7.05 -15.42
N HIS A 35 1.16 7.16 -15.74
CA HIS A 35 0.26 8.04 -15.02
C HIS A 35 -0.30 7.33 -13.78
N PHE A 36 -0.24 8.02 -12.64
CA PHE A 36 -0.85 7.61 -11.39
C PHE A 36 -1.78 8.70 -10.89
N GLU A 37 -2.88 8.29 -10.26
CA GLU A 37 -3.68 9.18 -9.43
C GLU A 37 -2.98 9.39 -8.11
N ALA A 38 -2.66 10.64 -7.78
CA ALA A 38 -1.96 10.96 -6.55
C ALA A 38 -2.90 11.53 -5.50
N THR A 39 -2.90 10.94 -4.30
CA THR A 39 -3.51 11.53 -3.11
C THR A 39 -2.44 11.87 -2.09
N VAL A 40 -2.33 13.14 -1.73
CA VAL A 40 -1.39 13.63 -0.72
C VAL A 40 -2.09 13.73 0.62
N TYR A 41 -1.51 13.12 1.63
CA TYR A 41 -1.94 13.15 3.02
C TYR A 41 -0.93 13.97 3.83
N ARG A 42 -1.41 14.99 4.54
CA ARG A 42 -0.57 15.86 5.37
C ARG A 42 -0.99 15.78 6.83
N SER A 43 -0.05 15.48 7.71
CA SER A 43 -0.23 15.59 9.15
C SER A 43 -0.04 17.05 9.62
N GLY A 44 -0.62 17.41 10.76
CA GLY A 44 -0.39 18.68 11.43
C GLY A 44 1.05 18.88 11.90
N SER A 45 1.83 17.81 12.14
CA SER A 45 3.21 17.91 12.65
C SER A 45 4.27 18.17 11.56
N ARG A 46 3.86 18.23 10.28
CA ARG A 46 4.65 18.38 9.04
C ARG A 46 4.99 17.08 8.29
N GLY A 47 4.62 15.90 8.81
CA GLY A 47 4.71 14.64 8.06
C GLY A 47 3.81 14.62 6.83
N PHE A 48 4.23 13.92 5.76
CA PHE A 48 3.42 13.72 4.56
C PHE A 48 3.57 12.32 3.98
N ALA A 49 2.45 11.84 3.43
CA ALA A 49 2.41 10.65 2.61
C ALA A 49 1.74 10.95 1.27
N ILE A 50 2.14 10.24 0.23
CA ILE A 50 1.59 10.32 -1.11
C ILE A 50 1.27 8.89 -1.51
N LEU A 51 0.00 8.66 -1.82
CA LEU A 51 -0.45 7.42 -2.42
C LEU A 51 -0.54 7.64 -3.92
N LEU A 52 0.24 6.87 -4.67
CA LEU A 52 0.20 6.82 -6.13
C LEU A 52 -0.59 5.57 -6.52
N ASP A 53 -1.84 5.79 -6.92
CA ASP A 53 -2.80 4.76 -7.29
C ASP A 53 -2.79 4.54 -8.80
N GLU A 54 -2.78 3.27 -9.23
CA GLU A 54 -2.78 2.94 -10.64
C GLU A 54 -4.21 3.01 -11.18
N PRO A 55 -4.51 3.95 -12.10
CA PRO A 55 -5.87 4.14 -12.54
C PRO A 55 -6.38 2.89 -13.26
N ASN A 56 -7.51 2.37 -12.79
CA ASN A 56 -8.23 1.23 -13.37
C ASN A 56 -7.60 -0.16 -13.15
N ASP A 57 -6.79 -0.34 -12.11
CA ASP A 57 -6.32 -1.68 -11.69
C ASP A 57 -7.42 -2.51 -10.97
N GLY A 58 -8.54 -1.88 -10.61
CA GLY A 58 -9.66 -2.49 -9.90
C GLY A 58 -9.39 -2.68 -8.41
N VAL A 59 -8.31 -2.11 -7.89
CA VAL A 59 -7.93 -2.13 -6.48
C VAL A 59 -8.02 -0.73 -5.90
N LEU A 60 -8.86 -0.55 -4.88
CA LEU A 60 -8.98 0.74 -4.20
C LEU A 60 -7.83 0.90 -3.21
N LEU A 61 -6.94 1.87 -3.46
CA LEU A 61 -5.97 2.31 -2.47
C LEU A 61 -6.56 3.42 -1.59
N SER A 62 -6.44 3.26 -0.27
CA SER A 62 -6.92 4.25 0.69
C SER A 62 -5.99 4.39 1.87
N VAL A 63 -6.01 5.55 2.52
CA VAL A 63 -5.39 5.75 3.84
C VAL A 63 -6.49 5.83 4.87
N SER A 64 -6.43 4.98 5.90
CA SER A 64 -7.36 5.04 7.02
C SER A 64 -6.74 5.87 8.13
N ARG A 65 -7.23 7.10 8.38
CA ARG A 65 -7.00 7.89 9.61
C ARG A 65 -7.83 9.16 9.70
N ASP A 66 -8.13 9.57 10.93
CA ASP A 66 -9.00 10.71 11.25
C ASP A 66 -8.31 12.09 11.24
N ARG A 67 -6.97 12.17 11.21
CA ARG A 67 -6.23 13.44 11.42
C ARG A 67 -5.44 13.98 10.24
N PHE A 68 -5.43 13.27 9.10
CA PHE A 68 -4.71 13.73 7.91
C PHE A 68 -5.61 14.59 7.03
N ARG A 69 -5.08 15.72 6.55
CA ARG A 69 -5.71 16.45 5.45
C ARG A 69 -5.33 15.76 4.14
N ALA A 70 -6.31 15.23 3.44
CA ALA A 70 -6.13 14.61 2.12
C ALA A 70 -6.38 15.63 1.01
N LYS A 71 -5.56 15.58 -0.04
CA LYS A 71 -5.73 16.35 -1.28
C LYS A 71 -5.46 15.44 -2.48
N ASN A 72 -6.47 15.23 -3.32
CA ASN A 72 -6.29 14.59 -4.62
C ASN A 72 -5.60 15.60 -5.57
N MET A 73 -4.53 15.16 -6.22
CA MET A 73 -3.68 15.96 -7.11
C MET A 73 -3.96 15.68 -8.60
N GLY A 74 -4.92 14.82 -8.90
CA GLY A 74 -5.25 14.36 -10.24
C GLY A 74 -4.35 13.22 -10.72
N SER A 75 -4.40 12.96 -12.03
CA SER A 75 -3.59 11.95 -12.70
C SER A 75 -2.37 12.57 -13.39
N SER A 76 -1.18 12.04 -13.11
CA SER A 76 0.08 12.54 -13.66
C SER A 76 1.24 11.57 -13.39
N THR A 77 2.41 11.89 -13.95
CA THR A 77 3.64 11.12 -13.72
C THR A 77 4.21 11.37 -12.32
N PRO A 78 4.82 10.37 -11.65
CA PRO A 78 5.39 10.52 -10.30
C PRO A 78 6.37 11.68 -10.17
N GLN A 79 7.18 11.94 -11.20
CA GLN A 79 8.21 12.97 -11.20
C GLN A 79 7.64 14.38 -11.14
N ARG A 80 6.42 14.59 -11.64
CA ARG A 80 5.72 15.86 -11.49
C ARG A 80 5.42 16.13 -10.02
N TYR A 81 4.86 15.14 -9.33
CA TYR A 81 4.59 15.24 -7.89
C TYR A 81 5.90 15.41 -7.10
N LEU A 82 6.94 14.65 -7.40
CA LEU A 82 8.22 14.75 -6.70
C LEU A 82 8.92 16.11 -6.90
N LYS A 83 8.81 16.75 -8.07
CA LYS A 83 9.37 18.09 -8.31
C LYS A 83 8.70 19.17 -7.47
N GLU A 84 7.39 19.06 -7.25
CA GLU A 84 6.63 19.98 -6.41
C GLU A 84 6.95 19.80 -4.92
N LEU A 85 7.47 18.62 -4.56
CA LEU A 85 7.61 18.13 -3.20
C LEU A 85 9.11 17.88 -2.93
N ASN A 86 9.87 18.96 -2.72
CA ASN A 86 11.33 18.95 -2.47
C ASN A 86 11.68 18.32 -1.11
N TRP A 87 11.46 17.02 -0.98
CA TRP A 87 11.25 16.35 0.29
C TRP A 87 12.01 15.02 0.38
N GLY A 88 12.51 14.70 1.58
CA GLY A 88 13.23 13.46 1.90
C GLY A 88 12.29 12.25 1.99
N LEU A 89 11.66 11.89 0.88
CA LEU A 89 10.69 10.81 0.78
C LEU A 89 11.35 9.43 0.76
N THR A 90 10.74 8.48 1.44
CA THR A 90 10.98 7.05 1.24
C THR A 90 9.83 6.45 0.46
N GLY A 91 10.14 5.71 -0.61
CA GLY A 91 9.17 5.03 -1.45
C GLY A 91 9.05 3.55 -1.15
N TYR A 92 7.82 3.06 -1.20
CA TYR A 92 7.46 1.65 -1.08
C TYR A 92 6.55 1.26 -2.25
N ARG A 93 6.80 0.09 -2.84
CA ARG A 93 5.91 -0.49 -3.84
C ARG A 93 4.81 -1.30 -3.16
N LEU A 94 3.56 -1.11 -3.54
CA LEU A 94 2.44 -1.92 -3.08
C LEU A 94 2.29 -3.11 -4.05
N GLN A 95 2.72 -4.30 -3.63
CA GLN A 95 2.82 -5.45 -4.55
C GLN A 95 2.14 -6.71 -4.01
N ASP A 96 1.31 -7.38 -4.81
CA ASP A 96 0.80 -8.71 -4.48
C ASP A 96 1.96 -9.71 -4.42
N LYS A 97 2.09 -10.45 -3.31
CA LYS A 97 3.17 -11.43 -3.13
C LYS A 97 3.05 -12.63 -4.07
N GLU A 98 1.83 -13.03 -4.42
CA GLU A 98 1.56 -14.23 -5.20
C GLU A 98 1.63 -13.94 -6.70
N ALA A 99 0.89 -12.93 -7.15
CA ALA A 99 0.80 -12.58 -8.57
C ALA A 99 1.96 -11.69 -9.02
N GLY A 100 2.58 -10.94 -8.10
CA GLY A 100 3.61 -9.95 -8.42
C GLY A 100 3.05 -8.64 -8.95
N ASP A 101 1.73 -8.51 -9.05
CA ASP A 101 1.03 -7.31 -9.52
C ASP A 101 1.35 -6.11 -8.64
N ILE A 102 1.56 -4.96 -9.27
CA ILE A 102 1.82 -3.69 -8.60
C ILE A 102 0.52 -2.91 -8.59
N PHE A 103 0.03 -2.60 -7.39
CA PHE A 103 -1.19 -1.81 -7.22
C PHE A 103 -0.88 -0.32 -7.12
N GLY A 104 0.36 0.03 -6.79
CA GLY A 104 0.78 1.41 -6.70
C GLY A 104 2.01 1.62 -5.84
N TYR A 105 2.15 2.85 -5.35
CA TYR A 105 3.29 3.26 -4.55
C TYR A 105 2.87 4.13 -3.37
N LEU A 106 3.49 3.89 -2.23
CA LEU A 106 3.40 4.76 -1.06
C LEU A 106 4.72 5.53 -0.93
N LEU A 107 4.66 6.84 -0.98
CA LEU A 107 5.78 7.72 -0.68
C LEU A 107 5.52 8.38 0.66
N THR A 108 6.43 8.29 1.62
CA THR A 108 6.21 8.85 2.96
C THR A 108 7.47 9.47 3.52
N THR A 109 7.31 10.43 4.41
CA THR A 109 8.42 10.92 5.21
C THR A 109 8.85 9.92 6.27
N PRO A 110 10.11 9.97 6.73
CA PRO A 110 10.61 9.06 7.77
C PRO A 110 9.97 9.30 9.15
N GLU A 111 9.37 10.46 9.40
CA GLU A 111 8.70 10.74 10.68
C GLU A 111 7.33 10.05 10.80
N LEU A 112 6.77 9.55 9.70
CA LEU A 112 5.49 8.85 9.72
C LEU A 112 5.68 7.34 9.88
N GLU A 113 4.95 6.75 10.81
CA GLU A 113 4.78 5.31 10.92
C GLU A 113 3.63 4.85 10.03
N TRP A 114 3.67 3.63 9.52
CA TRP A 114 2.57 3.13 8.70
C TRP A 114 2.41 1.62 8.78
N ILE A 115 1.15 1.16 8.73
CA ILE A 115 0.74 -0.23 8.82
C ILE A 115 -0.24 -0.52 7.69
N PRO A 116 0.19 -1.24 6.66
CA PRO A 116 -0.69 -1.55 5.55
C PRO A 116 -1.61 -2.74 5.86
N ARG A 117 -2.81 -2.72 5.30
CA ARG A 117 -3.80 -3.80 5.35
C ARG A 117 -4.31 -4.07 3.94
N TYR A 118 -4.37 -5.33 3.56
CA TYR A 118 -4.91 -5.77 2.27
C TYR A 118 -6.13 -6.65 2.47
N ASN A 119 -7.22 -6.30 1.82
CA ASN A 119 -8.44 -7.08 1.73
C ASN A 119 -8.67 -7.50 0.27
N LYS A 120 -8.04 -8.61 -0.14
CA LYS A 120 -8.16 -9.17 -1.50
C LYS A 120 -9.60 -9.44 -1.93
N ASN A 121 -10.47 -9.87 -1.00
CA ASN A 121 -11.87 -10.16 -1.30
C ASN A 121 -12.65 -8.92 -1.74
N ARG A 122 -12.19 -7.73 -1.34
CA ARG A 122 -12.78 -6.45 -1.71
C ARG A 122 -11.95 -5.66 -2.71
N GLY A 123 -10.77 -6.16 -3.09
CA GLY A 123 -9.81 -5.38 -3.87
C GLY A 123 -9.42 -4.09 -3.16
N GLU A 124 -9.18 -4.11 -1.85
CA GLU A 124 -8.92 -2.89 -1.07
C GLU A 124 -7.58 -2.98 -0.36
N ILE A 125 -6.72 -1.98 -0.55
CA ILE A 125 -5.51 -1.77 0.25
C ILE A 125 -5.72 -0.51 1.08
N SER A 126 -5.72 -0.68 2.41
CA SER A 126 -5.78 0.42 3.35
C SER A 126 -4.44 0.58 4.05
N VAL A 127 -3.80 1.73 3.90
CA VAL A 127 -2.60 2.07 4.66
C VAL A 127 -3.01 2.89 5.88
N TRP A 128 -2.78 2.35 7.07
CA TRP A 128 -2.88 3.13 8.30
C TRP A 128 -1.60 3.94 8.45
N ILE A 129 -1.69 5.26 8.53
CA ILE A 129 -0.52 6.14 8.64
C ILE A 129 -0.59 6.90 9.96
N GLU A 130 0.44 6.81 10.77
CA GLU A 130 0.56 7.43 12.07
C GLU A 130 1.61 8.52 12.08
N ASP A 131 1.27 9.65 12.70
CA ASP A 131 2.26 10.64 13.10
C ASP A 131 2.48 10.53 14.62
N PRO A 132 3.62 9.97 15.06
CA PRO A 132 3.93 9.83 16.48
C PRO A 132 3.94 11.16 17.25
N SER A 133 4.25 12.27 16.57
CA SER A 133 4.30 13.60 17.20
C SER A 133 2.91 14.11 17.56
N GLU A 134 1.85 13.62 16.92
CA GLU A 134 0.46 13.97 17.26
C GLU A 134 -0.11 13.15 18.44
N LEU A 135 0.59 12.08 18.85
CA LEU A 135 0.23 11.29 20.04
C LEU A 135 0.71 11.95 21.32
N CYS A 136 1.85 12.63 21.24
CA CYS A 136 2.38 13.50 22.27
C CYS A 136 1.76 14.90 22.11
N GLY A 137 0.48 15.05 22.47
CA GLY A 137 -0.12 16.38 22.57
C GLY A 137 0.68 17.30 23.53
N PRO A 138 0.50 18.63 23.46
CA PRO A 138 1.07 19.56 24.45
C PRO A 138 0.61 19.24 25.87
#